data_AF-A0A915P676-F1
#
_entry.id   AF-A0A915P676-F1
#
_cell.length_a   1.000
_cell.length_b   1.000
_cell.length_c   1.000
_cell.angle_alpha   90.00
_cell.angle_beta   90.00
_cell.angle_gamma   90.00
#
_symmetry.space_group_name_H-M   'P 1'
#
loop_
_entity.id
_entity.type
_entity.pdbx_description
1 polymer ?
#
loop_
_entity_poly.entity_id
_entity_poly.type
_entity_poly.pdbx_seq_one_letter_code
_entity_poly.pdbx_strand_id
1 'polypeptide(L)'
;MLSPFTSSFHYIFKFFRAVSSYLRALALNPKHAVVHGNLACVYYGQGHLDLAIETYKRAIELQPTFSDAYCNLANALKESGLLIEAD
;
A
#
# COMPACT_ATOMS: atom_id res chain seq x y z
N MET A 1 -12.00 -13.11 -25.97
CA MET A 1 -11.17 -11.88 -26.00
C MET A 1 -11.77 -10.92 -24.99
N LEU A 2 -11.31 -10.91 -23.73
CA LEU A 2 -11.79 -9.94 -22.72
C LEU A 2 -11.06 -8.62 -22.99
N SER A 3 -11.82 -7.56 -23.23
CA SER A 3 -11.32 -6.25 -23.63
C SER A 3 -10.52 -5.57 -22.51
N PRO A 4 -9.40 -4.86 -22.80
CA PRO A 4 -8.53 -4.23 -21.81
C PRO A 4 -9.25 -3.22 -20.87
N PHE A 5 -10.43 -2.73 -21.27
CA PHE A 5 -11.29 -1.86 -20.46
C PHE A 5 -11.90 -2.56 -19.24
N THR A 6 -12.23 -3.86 -19.33
CA THR A 6 -12.80 -4.59 -18.18
C THR A 6 -11.75 -4.88 -17.11
N SER A 7 -10.52 -5.19 -17.52
CA SER A 7 -9.42 -5.42 -16.58
C SER A 7 -9.06 -4.17 -15.79
N SER A 8 -8.92 -3.00 -16.44
CA SER A 8 -8.56 -1.74 -15.77
C SER A 8 -9.63 -1.29 -14.77
N PHE A 9 -10.92 -1.35 -15.15
CA PHE A 9 -12.01 -0.97 -14.25
C PHE A 9 -12.16 -1.94 -13.08
N HIS A 10 -12.00 -3.25 -13.31
CA HIS A 10 -12.06 -4.25 -12.25
C HIS A 10 -10.89 -4.12 -11.28
N TYR A 11 -9.69 -3.77 -11.78
CA TYR A 11 -8.50 -3.52 -10.96
C TYR A 11 -8.66 -2.27 -10.08
N ILE A 12 -9.06 -1.14 -10.69
CA ILE A 12 -9.31 0.12 -9.98
C ILE A 12 -10.41 -0.06 -8.93
N PHE A 13 -11.52 -0.72 -9.28
CA PHE A 13 -12.63 -0.98 -8.36
C PHE A 13 -12.24 -1.92 -7.20
N LYS A 14 -11.38 -2.91 -7.45
CA LYS A 14 -10.90 -3.85 -6.43
C LYS A 14 -9.97 -3.17 -5.44
N PHE A 15 -9.08 -2.28 -5.91
CA PHE A 15 -8.23 -1.48 -5.01
C PHE A 15 -9.03 -0.50 -4.17
N PHE A 16 -10.02 0.18 -4.74
CA PHE A 16 -10.86 1.11 -4.00
C PHE A 16 -11.64 0.42 -2.86
N ARG A 17 -12.16 -0.79 -3.13
CA ARG A 17 -12.80 -1.63 -2.10
C ARG A 17 -11.81 -2.09 -1.02
N ALA A 18 -10.56 -2.39 -1.38
CA ALA A 18 -9.53 -2.80 -0.43
C ALA A 18 -9.17 -1.67 0.53
N VAL A 19 -8.89 -0.46 0.03
CA VAL A 19 -8.60 0.71 0.86
C VAL A 19 -9.73 0.98 1.86
N SER A 20 -10.98 1.03 1.39
CA SER A 20 -12.13 1.30 2.27
C SER A 20 -12.28 0.23 3.37
N SER A 21 -12.02 -1.04 3.05
CA SER A 21 -12.10 -2.13 4.01
C SER A 21 -10.99 -2.04 5.07
N TYR A 22 -9.76 -1.71 4.66
CA TYR A 22 -8.65 -1.51 5.59
C TYR A 22 -8.85 -0.27 6.47
N LEU A 23 -9.34 0.84 5.92
CA LEU A 23 -9.66 2.03 6.73
C LEU A 23 -10.74 1.74 7.78
N ARG A 24 -11.77 0.95 7.45
CA ARG A 24 -12.75 0.49 8.44
C ARG A 24 -12.12 -0.40 9.52
N ALA A 25 -11.24 -1.31 9.13
CA ALA A 25 -10.51 -2.16 10.09
C ALA A 25 -9.63 -1.30 11.02
N LEU A 26 -8.97 -0.27 10.50
CA LEU A 26 -8.18 0.69 11.28
C LEU A 26 -9.05 1.58 12.17
N ALA A 27 -10.28 1.89 11.77
CA ALA A 27 -11.23 2.61 12.63
C ALA A 27 -11.62 1.79 13.87
N LEU A 28 -11.68 0.46 13.75
CA LEU A 28 -11.96 -0.45 14.85
C LEU A 28 -10.71 -0.76 15.69
N ASN A 29 -9.56 -0.92 15.03
CA ASN A 29 -8.27 -1.13 15.68
C ASN A 29 -7.15 -0.32 14.99
N PRO A 30 -6.89 0.92 15.47
CA PRO A 30 -5.89 1.79 14.86
C PRO A 30 -4.45 1.29 14.97
N LYS A 31 -4.19 0.33 15.87
CA LYS A 31 -2.84 -0.18 16.17
C LYS A 31 -2.55 -1.52 15.49
N HIS A 32 -3.37 -1.94 14.52
CA HIS A 32 -3.18 -3.20 13.83
C HIS A 32 -2.09 -3.11 12.76
N ALA A 33 -0.85 -3.47 13.11
CA ALA A 33 0.33 -3.38 12.22
C ALA A 33 0.13 -4.04 10.85
N VAL A 34 -0.40 -5.27 10.81
CA VAL A 34 -0.65 -6.00 9.56
C VAL A 34 -1.63 -5.27 8.64
N VAL A 35 -2.65 -4.60 9.19
CA VAL A 35 -3.63 -3.83 8.40
C VAL A 35 -2.97 -2.60 7.80
N HIS A 36 -2.11 -1.90 8.54
CA HIS A 36 -1.27 -0.83 8.01
C HIS A 36 -0.37 -1.35 6.88
N GLY A 37 0.32 -2.47 7.07
CA GLY A 37 1.15 -3.08 6.03
C GLY A 37 0.38 -3.42 4.75
N ASN A 38 -0.81 -4.00 4.87
CA ASN A 38 -1.65 -4.33 3.72
C ASN A 38 -2.22 -3.09 3.02
N LEU A 39 -2.58 -2.05 3.78
CA LEU A 39 -3.01 -0.77 3.20
C LEU A 39 -1.86 -0.11 2.43
N ALA A 40 -0.64 -0.15 2.97
CA ALA A 40 0.56 0.34 2.30
C ALA A 40 0.84 -0.41 0.99
N CYS A 41 0.65 -1.74 0.95
CA CYS A 41 0.74 -2.53 -0.28
C CYS A 41 -0.25 -2.06 -1.35
N VAL A 42 -1.47 -1.69 -0.95
CA VAL A 42 -2.47 -1.16 -1.89
C VAL A 42 -2.05 0.21 -2.43
N TYR A 43 -1.56 1.12 -1.57
CA TYR A 43 -1.05 2.41 -2.04
C TYR A 43 0.15 2.26 -2.97
N TYR A 44 1.06 1.35 -2.67
CA TYR A 44 2.20 1.02 -3.53
C TYR A 44 1.74 0.52 -4.90
N GLY A 45 0.79 -0.42 -4.95
CA GLY A 45 0.22 -0.92 -6.20
C GLY A 45 -0.57 0.12 -7.01
N GLN A 46 -0.97 1.23 -6.39
CA GLN A 46 -1.61 2.37 -7.05
C GLN A 46 -0.61 3.45 -7.51
N GLY A 47 0.68 3.28 -7.22
CA GLY A 47 1.71 4.30 -7.49
C GLY A 47 1.73 5.46 -6.50
N HIS A 48 0.93 5.40 -5.41
CA HIS A 48 0.96 6.39 -4.33
C HIS A 48 2.11 6.08 -3.37
N LEU A 49 3.34 6.22 -3.84
CA LEU A 49 4.55 5.80 -3.14
C LEU A 49 4.75 6.53 -1.80
N ASP A 50 4.46 7.83 -1.72
CA ASP A 50 4.57 8.60 -0.47
C ASP A 50 3.64 8.05 0.62
N LEU A 51 2.37 7.78 0.26
CA LEU A 51 1.38 7.20 1.17
C LEU A 51 1.78 5.78 1.59
N ALA A 52 2.33 4.98 0.66
CA ALA A 52 2.82 3.65 0.96
C ALA A 52 3.96 3.69 1.97
N ILE A 53 4.96 4.55 1.76
CA ILE A 53 6.13 4.71 2.65
C ILE A 53 5.70 5.07 4.07
N GLU A 54 4.86 6.09 4.23
CA GLU A 54 4.39 6.52 5.55
C GLU A 54 3.57 5.43 6.24
N THR A 55 2.73 4.71 5.49
CA THR A 55 1.93 3.63 6.05
C THR A 55 2.77 2.40 6.44
N TYR A 56 3.82 2.07 5.68
CA TYR A 56 4.77 1.01 6.06
C TYR A 56 5.56 1.37 7.31
N LYS A 57 6.05 2.62 7.43
CA LYS A 57 6.70 3.09 8.65
C LYS A 57 5.79 2.93 9.86
N ARG A 58 4.50 3.28 9.71
CA ARG A 58 3.53 3.09 10.79
C ARG A 58 3.34 1.62 11.17
N ALA A 59 3.31 0.72 10.19
CA ALA A 59 3.24 -0.72 10.46
C ALA A 59 4.47 -1.21 11.25
N ILE A 60 5.66 -0.72 10.91
CA ILE A 60 6.93 -1.04 11.58
C ILE A 60 6.97 -0.49 13.01
N GLU A 61 6.52 0.75 13.23
CA GLU A 61 6.42 1.33 14.57
C GLU A 61 5.53 0.50 15.50
N LEU A 62 4.42 -0.02 14.96
CA LEU A 62 3.47 -0.84 15.70
C LEU A 62 3.97 -2.27 15.91
N GLN A 63 4.74 -2.81 14.96
CA GLN A 63 5.34 -4.14 15.04
C GLN A 63 6.75 -4.12 14.45
N PRO A 64 7.78 -3.85 15.29
CA PRO A 64 9.17 -3.77 14.83
C PRO A 64 9.73 -5.08 14.26
N THR A 65 9.05 -6.21 14.50
CA THR A 65 9.41 -7.53 13.97
C THR A 65 8.72 -7.86 12.65
N PHE A 66 8.02 -6.90 12.02
CA PHE A 66 7.28 -7.13 10.79
C PHE A 66 8.20 -7.09 9.56
N SER A 67 8.87 -8.21 9.29
CA SER A 67 9.84 -8.37 8.19
C SER A 67 9.32 -7.90 6.83
N ASP A 68 8.08 -8.24 6.50
CA ASP A 68 7.50 -7.95 5.19
C ASP A 68 7.32 -6.45 4.98
N ALA A 69 7.00 -5.70 6.05
CA ALA A 69 6.88 -4.25 5.99
C ALA A 69 8.21 -3.57 5.70
N TYR A 70 9.34 -4.08 6.24
CA TYR A 70 10.67 -3.57 5.90
C TYR A 70 11.05 -3.84 4.44
N CYS A 71 10.81 -5.08 3.96
CA CYS A 71 11.08 -5.43 2.57
C CYS A 71 10.28 -4.55 1.61
N ASN A 72 9.00 -4.36 1.89
CA ASN A 72 8.14 -3.56 1.02
C ASN A 72 8.41 -2.05 1.13
N LEU A 73 8.81 -1.55 2.30
CA LEU A 73 9.28 -0.17 2.47
C LEU A 73 10.53 0.10 1.62
N ALA A 74 11.50 -0.82 1.63
CA ALA A 74 12.71 -0.69 0.81
C ALA A 74 12.38 -0.62 -0.69
N ASN A 75 11.44 -1.45 -1.15
CA ASN A 75 10.96 -1.41 -2.54
C ASN A 75 10.28 -0.07 -2.87
N ALA A 76 9.40 0.41 -1.98
CA ALA A 76 8.72 1.70 -2.16
C ALA A 76 9.69 2.88 -2.21
N LEU A 77 10.73 2.89 -1.36
CA LEU A 77 11.76 3.93 -1.37
C LEU A 77 12.60 3.90 -2.65
N LYS A 78 12.96 2.71 -3.13
CA LYS A 78 13.69 2.54 -4.39
C LYS A 78 12.90 3.09 -5.56
N GLU A 79 11.61 2.76 -5.65
CA GLU A 79 10.75 3.28 -6.73
C GLU A 79 10.52 4.78 -6.63
N SER A 80 10.37 5.32 -5.41
CA SER A 80 10.23 6.76 -5.20
C SER A 80 11.48 7.52 -5.66
N GLY A 81 12.68 7.00 -5.37
CA GLY A 81 13.94 7.58 -5.86
C GLY A 81 14.09 7.52 -7.37
N LEU A 82 13.70 6.41 -8.01
CA LEU A 82 13.70 6.29 -9.48
C LEU A 82 12.72 7.27 -10.15
N LEU A 83 11.59 7.56 -9.49
CA LEU A 83 10.60 8.50 -10.01
C LEU A 83 11.11 9.94 -9.95
N ILE A 84 11.90 10.29 -8.93
CA ILE A 84 12.56 11.60 -8.82
C ILE A 84 13.68 11.76 -9.86
N GLU A 85 14.38 10.69 -10.23
CA GLU A 85 15.40 10.71 -11.29
C GLU A 85 14.82 10.71 -12.72
N ALA A 86 13.52 10.43 -12.88
CA ALA A 86 12.86 10.30 -14.17
C ALA A 86 12.20 11.59 -14.69
N ASP A 87 12.26 12.69 -13.94
CA ASP A 87 11.81 14.05 -14.31
C ASP A 87 12.96 14.91 -14.88
#